data_AF-A0A0D2D863-F1
#
_entry.id   AF-A0A0D2D863-F1
#
_cell.length_a   1.000
_cell.length_b   1.000
_cell.length_c   1.000
_cell.angle_alpha   90.00
_cell.angle_beta   90.00
_cell.angle_gamma   90.00
#
_symmetry.space_group_name_H-M   'P 1'
#
loop_
_entity.id
_entity.type
_entity.pdbx_description
1 polymer ?
#
loop_
_entity_poly.entity_id
_entity_poly.type
_entity_poly.pdbx_seq_one_letter_code
_entity_poly.pdbx_strand_id
1 'polypeptide(L)'
;MSLPYAEELAAALRAIHLASHATKSLLPSQDKGSSWKSDQSPVTVADYASQALLIATVAHSFPNDRFLGEESAAELRHSPLLAEQVWHLVSETLRQSPHPDAASLLRDELKGVDDVLRYIDMGGEGMGGPDSGRLWVLDPLDGTAAFLKGTQYALSLALLQDGTQQVGVVGCPNLPFEAAAASPSEFIEVDESLVDTDGHGCVLSAVKGQGAFVRKMGAKDQLGPPTRVTMIGSNDPGIAERIRLVQPSNKSYDAEKQQEFARRVGAPWPGTQLWSSQMRFAALAIGAGNVQVAFRIPRDYHSCVWDVAGGALIVEEAGGRVTDADGKELDFTRGRRLENNWGIVAASAAIHSKVLKVARAVDEGG
;
A
#
# COMPACT_ATOMS: atom_id res chain seq x y z
N MET A 1 -10.06 7.06 28.26
CA MET A 1 -8.77 6.52 27.83
C MET A 1 -8.74 6.63 26.31
N SER A 2 -7.65 7.14 25.73
CA SER A 2 -7.47 7.12 24.27
C SER A 2 -7.40 5.68 23.78
N LEU A 3 -7.88 5.42 22.56
CA LEU A 3 -7.72 4.11 21.93
C LEU A 3 -6.22 3.84 21.70
N PRO A 4 -5.74 2.59 21.92
CA PRO A 4 -4.36 2.22 21.57
C PRO A 4 -4.04 2.58 20.12
N TYR A 5 -2.84 3.10 19.89
CA TYR A 5 -2.33 3.53 18.58
C TYR A 5 -3.11 4.65 17.88
N ALA A 6 -3.94 5.41 18.60
CA ALA A 6 -4.71 6.51 18.01
C ALA A 6 -3.82 7.65 17.47
N GLU A 7 -2.71 7.95 18.14
CA GLU A 7 -1.78 9.00 17.72
C GLU A 7 -0.98 8.57 16.48
N GLU A 8 -0.55 7.32 16.45
CA GLU A 8 0.13 6.69 15.31
C GLU A 8 -0.75 6.66 14.08
N LEU A 9 -2.01 6.21 14.22
CA LEU A 9 -2.98 6.25 13.14
C LEU A 9 -3.19 7.68 12.64
N ALA A 10 -3.33 8.66 13.54
CA ALA A 10 -3.53 10.05 13.15
C ALA A 10 -2.32 10.63 12.41
N ALA A 11 -1.09 10.32 12.83
CA ALA A 11 0.13 10.71 12.14
C ALA A 11 0.22 10.07 10.75
N ALA A 12 -0.03 8.76 10.66
CA ALA A 12 0.01 8.01 9.40
C ALA A 12 -1.03 8.50 8.38
N LEU A 13 -2.26 8.78 8.85
CA LEU A 13 -3.32 9.35 8.02
C LEU A 13 -2.96 10.75 7.49
N ARG A 14 -2.34 11.61 8.31
CA ARG A 14 -1.85 12.91 7.85
C ARG A 14 -0.74 12.76 6.81
N ALA A 15 0.22 11.88 7.08
CA ALA A 15 1.35 11.60 6.22
C ALA A 15 0.89 11.13 4.82
N ILE A 16 0.00 10.14 4.78
CA ILE A 16 -0.58 9.62 3.53
C ILE A 16 -1.39 10.69 2.80
N HIS A 17 -2.14 11.53 3.53
CA HIS A 17 -2.89 12.61 2.88
C HIS A 17 -1.95 13.63 2.22
N LEU A 18 -0.86 14.04 2.88
CA LEU A 18 0.14 14.93 2.29
C LEU A 18 0.81 14.33 1.06
N ALA A 19 1.27 13.07 1.16
CA ALA A 19 1.90 12.37 0.04
C ALA A 19 0.93 12.21 -1.14
N SER A 20 -0.37 11.95 -0.88
CA SER A 20 -1.40 11.86 -1.92
C SER A 20 -1.58 13.16 -2.70
N HIS A 21 -1.45 14.31 -2.03
CA HIS A 21 -1.47 15.62 -2.71
C HIS A 21 -0.24 15.80 -3.60
N ALA A 22 0.94 15.42 -3.12
CA ALA A 22 2.17 15.48 -3.90
C ALA A 22 2.06 14.64 -5.18
N THR A 23 1.64 13.37 -5.07
CA THR A 23 1.50 12.49 -6.23
C THR A 23 0.41 12.97 -7.20
N LYS A 24 -0.76 13.41 -6.70
CA LYS A 24 -1.84 13.94 -7.55
C LYS A 24 -1.43 15.19 -8.31
N SER A 25 -0.64 16.07 -7.72
CA SER A 25 -0.14 17.29 -8.38
C SER A 25 0.76 17.00 -9.59
N LEU A 26 1.43 15.83 -9.61
CA LEU A 26 2.29 15.40 -10.71
C LEU A 26 1.59 14.61 -11.82
N LEU A 27 0.38 14.08 -11.59
CA LEU A 27 -0.32 13.28 -12.61
C LEU A 27 -0.50 14.01 -13.96
N PRO A 28 -0.88 15.30 -14.00
CA PRO A 28 -1.04 16.04 -15.25
C PRO A 28 0.28 16.33 -15.99
N SER A 29 1.42 16.23 -15.30
CA SER A 29 2.73 16.55 -15.87
C SER A 29 3.16 15.54 -16.93
N GLN A 30 3.64 16.04 -18.07
CA GLN A 30 4.22 15.22 -19.14
C GLN A 30 5.58 14.66 -18.74
N ASP A 31 6.40 15.47 -18.07
CA ASP A 31 7.63 15.02 -17.43
C ASP A 31 7.37 14.79 -15.95
N LYS A 32 7.41 13.53 -15.53
CA LYS A 32 7.28 13.12 -14.13
C LYS A 32 8.65 12.92 -13.48
N GLY A 33 9.75 13.31 -14.15
CA GLY A 33 11.12 13.13 -13.67
C GLY A 33 11.44 11.66 -13.44
N SER A 34 11.06 10.79 -14.39
CA SER A 34 11.24 9.35 -14.25
C SER A 34 12.69 8.94 -14.54
N SER A 35 13.27 8.14 -13.66
CA SER A 35 14.50 7.38 -13.89
C SER A 35 14.23 5.88 -13.72
N TRP A 36 15.28 5.06 -13.88
CA TRP A 36 15.19 3.59 -13.80
C TRP A 36 16.16 3.09 -12.74
N LYS A 37 15.65 2.26 -11.81
CA LYS A 37 16.47 1.56 -10.82
C LYS A 37 17.33 0.48 -11.48
N SER A 38 18.32 -0.03 -10.75
CA SER A 38 19.23 -1.08 -11.23
C SER A 38 18.53 -2.38 -11.69
N ASP A 39 17.33 -2.65 -11.17
CA ASP A 39 16.49 -3.79 -11.52
C ASP A 39 15.48 -3.49 -12.64
N GLN A 40 15.62 -2.35 -13.33
CA GLN A 40 14.77 -1.88 -14.42
C GLN A 40 13.32 -1.55 -14.00
N SER A 41 13.05 -1.38 -12.71
CA SER A 41 11.82 -0.73 -12.26
C SER A 41 11.91 0.80 -12.43
N PRO A 42 10.80 1.50 -12.77
CA PRO A 42 10.80 2.95 -12.84
C PRO A 42 10.70 3.57 -11.44
N VAL A 43 11.30 4.73 -11.25
CA VAL A 43 11.15 5.61 -10.07
C VAL A 43 10.96 7.05 -10.55
N THR A 44 10.21 7.86 -9.81
CA THR A 44 9.91 9.25 -10.18
C THR A 44 10.20 10.22 -9.04
N VAL A 45 10.12 11.52 -9.34
CA VAL A 45 10.13 12.59 -8.32
C VAL A 45 9.05 12.37 -7.26
N ALA A 46 7.92 11.74 -7.64
CA ALA A 46 6.80 11.46 -6.75
C ALA A 46 7.17 10.43 -5.67
N ASP A 47 7.93 9.39 -6.01
CA ASP A 47 8.36 8.33 -5.10
C ASP A 47 9.27 8.93 -4.00
N TYR A 48 10.31 9.68 -4.41
CA TYR A 48 11.22 10.35 -3.49
C TYR A 48 10.53 11.39 -2.59
N ALA A 49 9.68 12.24 -3.16
CA ALA A 49 8.96 13.27 -2.40
C ALA A 49 7.97 12.64 -1.40
N SER A 50 7.27 11.59 -1.81
CA SER A 50 6.34 10.87 -0.94
C SER A 50 7.07 10.21 0.22
N GLN A 51 8.23 9.57 -0.03
CA GLN A 51 9.02 8.99 1.06
C GLN A 51 9.45 10.04 2.09
N ALA A 52 9.96 11.19 1.63
CA ALA A 52 10.36 12.27 2.52
C ALA A 52 9.18 12.80 3.35
N LEU A 53 8.03 13.06 2.72
CA LEU A 53 6.83 13.56 3.40
C LEU A 53 6.28 12.55 4.41
N LEU A 54 6.23 11.26 4.03
CA LEU A 54 5.74 10.19 4.90
C LEU A 54 6.59 10.09 6.16
N ILE A 55 7.90 9.99 5.98
CA ILE A 55 8.84 9.81 7.08
C ILE A 55 8.90 11.06 7.96
N ALA A 56 9.04 12.26 7.38
CA ALA A 56 9.13 13.50 8.15
C ALA A 56 7.87 13.72 9.01
N THR A 57 6.67 13.46 8.46
CA THR A 57 5.41 13.61 9.20
C THR A 57 5.33 12.70 10.42
N VAL A 58 5.75 11.45 10.27
CA VAL A 58 5.71 10.46 11.37
C VAL A 58 6.82 10.72 12.36
N ALA A 59 8.04 10.98 11.89
CA ALA A 59 9.22 11.23 12.73
C ALA A 59 9.07 12.48 13.60
N HIS A 60 8.36 13.50 13.12
CA HIS A 60 7.98 14.66 13.94
C HIS A 60 7.19 14.25 15.20
N SER A 61 6.27 13.29 15.05
CA SER A 61 5.45 12.80 16.17
C SER A 61 6.17 11.72 17.00
N PHE A 62 7.04 10.93 16.35
CA PHE A 62 7.72 9.77 16.93
C PHE A 62 9.22 9.78 16.56
N PRO A 63 10.02 10.68 17.17
CA PRO A 63 11.42 10.91 16.75
C PRO A 63 12.37 9.74 17.04
N ASN A 64 11.96 8.78 17.87
CA ASN A 64 12.75 7.60 18.22
C ASN A 64 12.34 6.33 17.45
N ASP A 65 11.27 6.40 16.64
CA ASP A 65 10.83 5.26 15.85
C ASP A 65 11.78 5.03 14.67
N ARG A 66 11.88 3.77 14.24
CA ARG A 66 12.69 3.37 13.07
C ARG A 66 11.83 3.37 11.81
N PHE A 67 12.49 3.49 10.66
CA PHE A 67 11.83 3.52 9.36
C PHE A 67 12.49 2.53 8.41
N LEU A 68 11.69 2.00 7.49
CA LEU A 68 12.10 1.13 6.40
C LEU A 68 11.23 1.47 5.20
N GLY A 69 11.86 2.07 4.19
CA GLY A 69 11.24 2.49 2.95
C GLY A 69 11.96 1.93 1.74
N GLU A 70 11.28 1.97 0.60
CA GLU A 70 11.80 1.45 -0.67
C GLU A 70 12.98 2.25 -1.20
N GLU A 71 12.89 3.59 -1.17
CA GLU A 71 13.81 4.46 -1.90
C GLU A 71 15.05 4.85 -1.10
N SER A 72 16.13 5.23 -1.79
CA SER A 72 17.33 5.83 -1.18
C SER A 72 17.73 7.09 -1.95
N ALA A 73 18.29 8.09 -1.27
CA ALA A 73 18.76 9.32 -1.87
C ALA A 73 20.09 9.15 -2.65
N ALA A 74 20.63 7.93 -2.77
CA ALA A 74 21.87 7.65 -3.48
C ALA A 74 21.88 8.21 -4.91
N GLU A 75 20.79 8.06 -5.67
CA GLU A 75 20.69 8.60 -7.03
C GLU A 75 20.61 10.14 -7.03
N LEU A 76 19.82 10.72 -6.13
CA LEU A 76 19.61 12.16 -6.01
C LEU A 76 20.91 12.92 -5.73
N ARG A 77 21.83 12.33 -4.96
CA ARG A 77 23.17 12.93 -4.71
C ARG A 77 24.02 13.05 -5.97
N HIS A 78 23.78 12.21 -6.98
CA HIS A 78 24.47 12.26 -8.26
C HIS A 78 23.70 13.05 -9.32
N SER A 79 22.50 13.55 -9.00
CA SER A 79 21.63 14.32 -9.90
C SER A 79 21.04 15.55 -9.19
N PRO A 80 21.79 16.67 -9.11
CA PRO A 80 21.33 17.89 -8.44
C PRO A 80 20.02 18.45 -8.98
N LEU A 81 19.79 18.34 -10.30
CA LEU A 81 18.53 18.77 -10.92
C LEU A 81 17.34 17.95 -10.40
N LEU A 82 17.49 16.63 -10.32
CA LEU A 82 16.44 15.75 -9.81
C LEU A 82 16.18 16.02 -8.32
N ALA A 83 17.24 16.22 -7.53
CA ALA A 83 17.12 16.56 -6.11
C ALA A 83 16.36 17.88 -5.89
N GLU A 84 16.62 18.90 -6.70
CA GLU A 84 15.88 20.16 -6.69
C GLU A 84 14.41 19.99 -7.12
N GLN A 85 14.11 19.12 -8.10
CA GLN A 85 12.73 18.81 -8.48
C GLN A 85 11.95 18.14 -7.33
N VAL A 86 12.59 17.20 -6.62
CA VAL A 86 12.01 16.57 -5.42
C VAL A 86 11.76 17.61 -4.33
N TRP A 87 12.75 18.46 -4.04
CA TRP A 87 12.58 19.54 -3.06
C TRP A 87 11.46 20.50 -3.45
N HIS A 88 11.39 20.90 -4.72
CA HIS A 88 10.34 21.78 -5.21
C HIS A 88 8.96 21.18 -4.95
N LEU A 89 8.74 19.91 -5.30
CA LEU A 89 7.47 19.22 -5.06
C LEU A 89 7.10 19.14 -3.57
N VAL A 90 8.06 18.80 -2.71
CA VAL A 90 7.86 18.76 -1.26
C VAL A 90 7.46 20.15 -0.75
N SER A 91 8.20 21.18 -1.14
CA SER A 91 7.96 22.55 -0.68
C SER A 91 6.61 23.12 -1.14
N GLU A 92 6.18 22.81 -2.37
CA GLU A 92 4.87 23.20 -2.90
C GLU A 92 3.74 22.49 -2.15
N THR A 93 3.90 21.18 -1.93
CA THR A 93 2.92 20.35 -1.20
C THR A 93 2.71 20.87 0.22
N LEU A 94 3.79 21.23 0.92
CA LEU A 94 3.70 21.81 2.26
C LEU A 94 3.07 23.21 2.25
N ARG A 95 3.22 23.98 1.18
CA ARG A 95 2.60 25.31 1.04
C ARG A 95 1.10 25.23 0.80
N GLN A 96 0.67 24.25 0.01
CA GLN A 96 -0.73 24.04 -0.38
C GLN A 96 -1.48 23.05 0.53
N SER A 97 -0.83 22.60 1.59
CA SER A 97 -1.31 21.50 2.42
C SER A 97 -2.72 21.72 2.99
N PRO A 98 -3.59 20.69 2.98
CA PRO A 98 -4.88 20.71 3.68
C PRO A 98 -4.73 20.65 5.22
N HIS A 99 -3.51 20.50 5.74
CA HIS A 99 -3.18 20.44 7.16
C HIS A 99 -2.20 21.57 7.53
N PRO A 100 -2.65 22.84 7.62
CA PRO A 100 -1.75 24.00 7.72
C PRO A 100 -0.84 23.98 8.95
N ASP A 101 -1.33 23.49 10.09
CA ASP A 101 -0.55 23.40 11.34
C ASP A 101 0.57 22.35 11.22
N ALA A 102 0.23 21.15 10.76
CA ALA A 102 1.21 20.07 10.55
C ALA A 102 2.22 20.47 9.47
N ALA A 103 1.77 21.10 8.38
CA ALA A 103 2.64 21.59 7.34
C ALA A 103 3.56 22.71 7.83
N SER A 104 3.12 23.54 8.79
CA SER A 104 3.98 24.55 9.39
C SER A 104 5.13 23.93 10.16
N LEU A 105 4.86 22.91 10.97
CA LEU A 105 5.89 22.19 11.72
C LEU A 105 6.88 21.52 10.79
N LEU A 106 6.40 20.90 9.70
CA LEU A 106 7.27 20.28 8.71
C LEU A 106 8.11 21.27 7.90
N ARG A 107 7.63 22.50 7.66
CA ARG A 107 8.46 23.56 7.03
C ARG A 107 9.62 24.00 7.91
N ASP A 108 9.51 23.82 9.23
CA ASP A 108 10.61 24.09 10.16
C ASP A 108 11.63 22.94 10.21
N GLU A 109 11.30 21.76 9.67
CA GLU A 109 12.18 20.58 9.59
C GLU A 109 12.77 20.34 8.20
N LEU A 110 12.00 20.63 7.14
CA LEU A 110 12.35 20.45 5.74
C LEU A 110 12.64 21.82 5.14
N LYS A 111 13.91 22.26 5.16
CA LYS A 111 14.32 23.60 4.72
C LYS A 111 15.03 23.62 3.37
N GLY A 112 15.42 22.46 2.87
CA GLY A 112 16.08 22.33 1.58
C GLY A 112 16.32 20.88 1.19
N VAL A 113 17.08 20.72 0.10
CA VAL A 113 17.44 19.42 -0.48
C VAL A 113 18.05 18.49 0.56
N ASP A 114 19.01 18.95 1.37
CA ASP A 114 19.71 18.09 2.34
C ASP A 114 18.76 17.45 3.37
N ASP A 115 17.74 18.17 3.83
CA ASP A 115 16.75 17.63 4.77
C ASP A 115 15.89 16.55 4.10
N VAL A 116 15.52 16.77 2.83
CA VAL A 116 14.77 15.79 2.05
C VAL A 116 15.59 14.52 1.85
N LEU A 117 16.86 14.64 1.45
CA LEU A 117 17.74 13.48 1.25
C LEU A 117 17.91 12.69 2.56
N ARG A 118 18.06 13.39 3.69
CA ARG A 118 18.15 12.77 5.02
C ARG A 118 16.92 11.93 5.35
N TYR A 119 15.71 12.45 5.14
CA TYR A 119 14.49 11.68 5.40
C TYR A 119 14.30 10.53 4.43
N ILE A 120 14.70 10.67 3.16
CA ILE A 120 14.68 9.56 2.21
C ILE A 120 15.60 8.43 2.69
N ASP A 121 16.85 8.72 3.05
CA ASP A 121 17.77 7.66 3.50
C ASP A 121 17.38 7.05 4.84
N MET A 122 16.71 7.79 5.71
CA MET A 122 16.18 7.23 6.96
C MET A 122 15.26 6.02 6.72
N GLY A 123 14.55 5.99 5.59
CA GLY A 123 13.81 4.81 5.12
C GLY A 123 14.68 3.86 4.29
N GLY A 124 15.47 4.38 3.35
CA GLY A 124 16.27 3.58 2.42
C GLY A 124 17.34 2.71 3.08
N GLU A 125 17.93 3.19 4.17
CA GLU A 125 18.92 2.48 4.99
C GLU A 125 18.27 1.61 6.08
N GLY A 126 16.93 1.67 6.17
CA GLY A 126 16.12 0.95 7.13
C GLY A 126 16.17 -0.57 6.96
N MET A 127 16.20 -1.28 8.09
CA MET A 127 16.20 -2.74 8.16
C MET A 127 15.22 -3.26 9.22
N GLY A 128 14.42 -4.25 8.83
CA GLY A 128 13.61 -5.06 9.74
C GLY A 128 14.48 -6.03 10.53
N GLY A 129 13.90 -6.64 11.56
CA GLY A 129 14.62 -7.49 12.49
C GLY A 129 13.73 -7.95 13.66
N PRO A 130 14.10 -9.03 14.36
CA PRO A 130 13.38 -9.50 15.53
C PRO A 130 13.37 -8.47 16.67
N ASP A 131 14.42 -7.66 16.77
CA ASP A 131 14.59 -6.63 17.81
C ASP A 131 14.34 -5.21 17.27
N SER A 132 13.55 -5.08 16.19
CA SER A 132 13.29 -3.77 15.59
C SER A 132 12.43 -2.85 16.47
N GLY A 133 11.76 -3.37 17.50
CA GLY A 133 10.87 -2.60 18.34
C GLY A 133 9.76 -1.98 17.49
N ARG A 134 9.68 -0.64 17.50
CA ARG A 134 8.78 0.15 16.67
C ARG A 134 9.44 0.47 15.33
N LEU A 135 8.87 -0.06 14.26
CA LEU A 135 9.34 0.11 12.89
C LEU A 135 8.19 0.53 11.98
N TRP A 136 8.32 1.69 11.35
CA TRP A 136 7.45 2.11 10.26
C TRP A 136 7.97 1.55 8.94
N VAL A 137 7.13 0.77 8.25
CA VAL A 137 7.37 0.22 6.93
C VAL A 137 6.54 1.01 5.93
N LEU A 138 7.12 1.44 4.82
CA LEU A 138 6.41 2.21 3.80
C LEU A 138 6.82 1.85 2.38
N ASP A 139 5.84 1.84 1.50
CA ASP A 139 6.05 2.00 0.05
C ASP A 139 5.56 3.41 -0.30
N PRO A 140 6.47 4.32 -0.69
CA PRO A 140 6.11 5.70 -0.96
C PRO A 140 5.37 5.88 -2.28
N LEU A 141 5.33 4.87 -3.17
CA LEU A 141 4.52 4.87 -4.38
C LEU A 141 4.47 3.44 -4.96
N ASP A 142 3.55 2.62 -4.46
CA ASP A 142 3.36 1.26 -4.95
C ASP A 142 2.64 1.32 -6.31
N GLY A 143 3.30 0.77 -7.33
CA GLY A 143 2.80 0.76 -8.70
C GLY A 143 3.21 1.96 -9.54
N THR A 144 4.47 2.40 -9.45
CA THR A 144 5.05 3.51 -10.24
C THR A 144 4.75 3.43 -11.74
N ALA A 145 4.77 2.24 -12.35
CA ALA A 145 4.43 2.07 -13.77
C ALA A 145 2.95 2.35 -14.09
N ALA A 146 2.04 2.12 -13.14
CA ALA A 146 0.62 2.45 -13.27
C ALA A 146 0.38 3.95 -13.01
N PHE A 147 1.08 4.53 -12.03
CA PHE A 147 1.11 5.98 -11.82
C PHE A 147 1.57 6.75 -13.07
N LEU A 148 2.63 6.29 -13.75
CA LEU A 148 3.11 6.89 -15.00
C LEU A 148 2.04 6.87 -16.11
N LYS A 149 1.14 5.88 -16.11
CA LYS A 149 0.00 5.77 -17.04
C LYS A 149 -1.24 6.54 -16.56
N GLY A 150 -1.22 7.10 -15.35
CA GLY A 150 -2.34 7.78 -14.73
C GLY A 150 -3.46 6.84 -14.26
N THR A 151 -3.16 5.55 -14.04
CA THR A 151 -4.13 4.54 -13.57
C THR A 151 -4.02 4.35 -12.05
N GLN A 152 -4.39 3.18 -11.49
CA GLN A 152 -4.40 2.96 -10.05
C GLN A 152 -2.97 2.81 -9.48
N TYR A 153 -2.73 3.46 -8.35
CA TYR A 153 -1.49 3.34 -7.56
C TYR A 153 -1.84 3.56 -6.09
N ALA A 154 -0.92 3.17 -5.20
CA ALA A 154 -1.12 3.32 -3.77
C ALA A 154 0.08 3.97 -3.09
N LEU A 155 -0.18 4.54 -1.92
CA LEU A 155 0.81 4.98 -0.95
C LEU A 155 0.60 4.13 0.28
N SER A 156 1.62 3.53 0.87
CA SER A 156 1.43 2.67 2.03
C SER A 156 2.34 3.02 3.21
N LEU A 157 1.79 2.87 4.40
CA LEU A 157 2.49 3.09 5.65
C LEU A 157 1.94 2.13 6.70
N ALA A 158 2.82 1.39 7.36
CA ALA A 158 2.48 0.41 8.38
C ALA A 158 3.40 0.55 9.59
N LEU A 159 2.83 0.44 10.80
CA LEU A 159 3.62 0.32 12.03
C LEU A 159 3.70 -1.14 12.44
N LEU A 160 4.92 -1.64 12.56
CA LEU A 160 5.25 -2.89 13.21
C LEU A 160 5.72 -2.63 14.64
N GLN A 161 5.23 -3.44 15.57
CA GLN A 161 5.75 -3.56 16.93
C GLN A 161 6.24 -5.00 17.09
N ASP A 162 7.55 -5.19 17.22
CA ASP A 162 8.19 -6.50 17.41
C ASP A 162 7.78 -7.51 16.32
N GLY A 163 7.82 -7.06 15.06
CA GLY A 163 7.44 -7.85 13.88
C GLY A 163 5.93 -7.99 13.66
N THR A 164 5.09 -7.50 14.57
CA THR A 164 3.63 -7.61 14.47
C THR A 164 3.04 -6.29 13.97
N GLN A 165 2.25 -6.35 12.89
CA GLN A 165 1.51 -5.19 12.39
C GLN A 165 0.53 -4.66 13.45
N GLN A 166 0.60 -3.35 13.74
CA GLN A 166 -0.29 -2.65 14.69
C GLN A 166 -1.18 -1.64 13.98
N VAL A 167 -0.62 -0.90 13.02
CA VAL A 167 -1.32 0.12 12.23
C VAL A 167 -1.01 -0.11 10.76
N GLY A 168 -2.00 0.03 9.90
CA GLY A 168 -1.86 -0.03 8.45
C GLY A 168 -2.67 1.09 7.82
N VAL A 169 -2.06 1.85 6.91
CA VAL A 169 -2.71 2.93 6.17
C VAL A 169 -2.31 2.82 4.71
N VAL A 170 -3.30 2.77 3.81
CA VAL A 170 -3.10 2.71 2.37
C VAL A 170 -3.90 3.84 1.73
N GLY A 171 -3.19 4.82 1.17
CA GLY A 171 -3.77 5.87 0.34
C GLY A 171 -4.00 5.36 -1.07
N CYS A 172 -5.19 5.61 -1.60
CA CYS A 172 -5.60 5.25 -2.96
C CYS A 172 -6.03 6.52 -3.69
N PRO A 173 -5.09 7.37 -4.17
CA PRO A 173 -5.43 8.72 -4.60
C PRO A 173 -6.27 8.80 -5.88
N ASN A 174 -6.31 7.70 -6.63
CA ASN A 174 -7.10 7.56 -7.86
C ASN A 174 -8.34 6.67 -7.67
N LEU A 175 -8.61 6.13 -6.47
CA LEU A 175 -9.81 5.32 -6.24
C LEU A 175 -10.95 6.22 -5.70
N PRO A 176 -12.09 6.32 -6.41
CA PRO A 176 -13.23 7.10 -5.94
C PRO A 176 -13.72 6.63 -4.57
N PHE A 177 -13.91 7.56 -3.64
CA PHE A 177 -14.36 7.25 -2.28
C PHE A 177 -15.70 6.52 -2.26
N GLU A 178 -16.61 6.87 -3.17
CA GLU A 178 -17.95 6.29 -3.25
C GLU A 178 -17.90 4.79 -3.62
N ALA A 179 -16.92 4.38 -4.42
CA ALA A 179 -16.66 2.96 -4.69
C ALA A 179 -16.08 2.27 -3.44
N ALA A 180 -15.11 2.88 -2.77
CA ALA A 180 -14.45 2.29 -1.60
C ALA A 180 -15.32 2.23 -0.33
N ALA A 181 -16.27 3.17 -0.18
CA ALA A 181 -17.16 3.28 0.97
C ALA A 181 -18.49 2.54 0.80
N ALA A 182 -18.68 1.86 -0.34
CA ALA A 182 -19.82 0.97 -0.48
C ALA A 182 -19.75 -0.12 0.60
N SER A 183 -20.91 -0.51 1.13
CA SER A 183 -21.06 -1.66 2.03
C SER A 183 -21.76 -2.76 1.23
N PRO A 184 -21.04 -3.55 0.42
CA PRO A 184 -21.69 -4.20 -0.68
C PRO A 184 -22.15 -5.62 -0.32
N SER A 185 -23.35 -5.99 -0.76
CA SER A 185 -23.82 -7.38 -0.80
C SER A 185 -23.37 -8.12 -2.07
N GLU A 186 -22.84 -7.37 -3.04
CA GLU A 186 -22.35 -7.82 -4.35
C GLU A 186 -20.89 -7.38 -4.53
N PHE A 187 -20.21 -7.90 -5.56
CA PHE A 187 -18.87 -7.42 -5.85
C PHE A 187 -18.89 -6.01 -6.44
N ILE A 188 -17.89 -5.20 -6.08
CA ILE A 188 -17.67 -3.88 -6.66
C ILE A 188 -16.78 -4.03 -7.90
N GLU A 189 -17.10 -3.29 -8.95
CA GLU A 189 -16.20 -3.22 -10.11
C GLU A 189 -15.11 -2.18 -9.86
N VAL A 190 -13.87 -2.64 -9.81
CA VAL A 190 -12.66 -1.82 -9.72
C VAL A 190 -11.66 -2.38 -10.72
N ASP A 191 -11.06 -1.50 -11.51
CA ASP A 191 -9.96 -1.81 -12.41
C ASP A 191 -9.07 -0.57 -12.61
N GLU A 192 -8.04 -0.69 -13.44
CA GLU A 192 -7.09 0.39 -13.75
C GLU A 192 -7.74 1.65 -14.35
N SER A 193 -8.93 1.54 -14.95
CA SER A 193 -9.63 2.63 -15.61
C SER A 193 -10.56 3.42 -14.68
N LEU A 194 -10.91 2.88 -13.51
CA LEU A 194 -11.74 3.56 -12.51
C LEU A 194 -10.95 4.63 -11.76
N VAL A 195 -10.69 5.78 -12.40
CA VAL A 195 -9.83 6.83 -11.87
C VAL A 195 -10.64 8.04 -11.39
N ASP A 196 -10.44 8.44 -10.13
CA ASP A 196 -10.84 9.76 -9.62
C ASP A 196 -9.92 10.83 -10.20
N THR A 197 -10.39 11.54 -11.24
CA THR A 197 -9.59 12.57 -11.93
C THR A 197 -9.54 13.90 -11.18
N ASP A 198 -10.63 14.25 -10.48
CA ASP A 198 -10.85 15.60 -9.96
C ASP A 198 -10.64 15.68 -8.44
N GLY A 199 -10.82 14.56 -7.74
CA GLY A 199 -10.59 14.42 -6.30
C GLY A 199 -9.20 13.91 -5.97
N HIS A 200 -9.04 13.51 -4.71
CA HIS A 200 -7.83 12.87 -4.18
C HIS A 200 -8.11 11.44 -3.72
N GLY A 201 -9.21 10.84 -4.18
CA GLY A 201 -9.61 9.48 -3.85
C GLY A 201 -9.89 9.27 -2.36
N CYS A 202 -9.35 8.18 -1.82
CA CYS A 202 -9.62 7.75 -0.46
C CYS A 202 -8.40 7.15 0.23
N VAL A 203 -8.49 6.99 1.54
CA VAL A 203 -7.49 6.30 2.36
C VAL A 203 -8.16 5.21 3.17
N LEU A 204 -7.64 3.99 3.07
CA LEU A 204 -7.99 2.89 3.93
C LEU A 204 -7.04 2.84 5.12
N SER A 205 -7.56 2.43 6.27
CA SER A 205 -6.76 2.29 7.48
C SER A 205 -7.31 1.23 8.39
N ALA A 206 -6.42 0.63 9.18
CA ALA A 206 -6.77 -0.31 10.22
C ALA A 206 -5.79 -0.19 11.40
N VAL A 207 -6.32 -0.41 12.59
CA VAL A 207 -5.52 -0.66 13.80
C VAL A 207 -5.92 -2.05 14.27
N LYS A 208 -4.92 -2.87 14.63
CA LYS A 208 -5.13 -4.26 15.02
C LYS A 208 -6.21 -4.38 16.11
N GLY A 209 -7.23 -5.17 15.84
CA GLY A 209 -8.40 -5.42 16.70
C GLY A 209 -9.47 -4.32 16.70
N GLN A 210 -9.36 -3.29 15.85
CA GLN A 210 -10.30 -2.15 15.82
C GLN A 210 -11.15 -2.13 14.52
N GLY A 211 -10.83 -2.98 13.56
CA GLY A 211 -11.45 -3.08 12.24
C GLY A 211 -10.84 -2.12 11.22
N ALA A 212 -11.25 -2.32 9.96
CA ALA A 212 -10.83 -1.50 8.83
C ALA A 212 -11.84 -0.38 8.51
N PHE A 213 -11.31 0.77 8.09
CA PHE A 213 -12.08 1.97 7.76
C PHE A 213 -11.55 2.65 6.51
N VAL A 214 -12.44 3.32 5.78
CA VAL A 214 -12.11 4.20 4.65
C VAL A 214 -12.52 5.64 4.96
N ARG A 215 -11.71 6.61 4.50
CA ARG A 215 -12.01 8.05 4.56
C ARG A 215 -11.83 8.67 3.18
N LYS A 216 -12.66 9.66 2.86
CA LYS A 216 -12.43 10.54 1.69
C LYS A 216 -11.21 11.41 1.94
N MET A 217 -10.35 11.54 0.93
CA MET A 217 -9.25 12.51 0.93
C MET A 217 -9.71 13.79 0.23
N GLY A 218 -9.62 14.92 0.93
CA GLY A 218 -10.09 16.21 0.45
C GLY A 218 -9.01 16.94 -0.35
N ALA A 219 -9.39 17.57 -1.47
CA ALA A 219 -8.46 18.37 -2.26
C ALA A 219 -8.06 19.70 -1.59
N LYS A 220 -8.87 20.20 -0.65
CA LYS A 220 -8.61 21.44 0.11
C LYS A 220 -9.03 21.35 1.57
N ASP A 221 -9.59 20.21 1.96
CA ASP A 221 -10.16 19.95 3.28
C ASP A 221 -9.40 18.79 3.93
N GLN A 222 -9.55 18.64 5.24
CA GLN A 222 -9.02 17.49 5.96
C GLN A 222 -9.72 16.18 5.54
N LEU A 223 -9.28 15.07 6.12
CA LEU A 223 -9.89 13.76 5.87
C LEU A 223 -11.35 13.72 6.33
N GLY A 224 -12.20 13.10 5.51
CA GLY A 224 -13.60 12.85 5.86
C GLY A 224 -13.77 11.96 7.09
N PRO A 225 -15.02 11.81 7.58
CA PRO A 225 -15.33 10.86 8.65
C PRO A 225 -15.02 9.42 8.21
N PRO A 226 -14.64 8.54 9.16
CA PRO A 226 -14.37 7.14 8.85
C PRO A 226 -15.67 6.36 8.57
N THR A 227 -15.68 5.59 7.49
CA THR A 227 -16.70 4.58 7.18
C THR A 227 -16.09 3.20 7.35
N ARG A 228 -16.77 2.29 8.07
CA ARG A 228 -16.29 0.92 8.26
C ARG A 228 -16.30 0.16 6.93
N VAL A 229 -15.24 -0.59 6.67
CA VAL A 229 -15.10 -1.47 5.50
C VAL A 229 -15.21 -2.92 5.96
N THR A 230 -15.81 -3.78 5.13
CA THR A 230 -15.93 -5.21 5.42
C THR A 230 -15.83 -5.98 4.11
N MET A 231 -14.93 -6.97 4.07
CA MET A 231 -14.79 -7.85 2.92
C MET A 231 -16.08 -8.62 2.69
N ILE A 232 -16.41 -8.79 1.40
CA ILE A 232 -17.56 -9.56 0.98
C ILE A 232 -17.48 -11.00 1.51
N GLY A 233 -18.60 -11.47 2.04
CA GLY A 233 -18.76 -12.83 2.52
C GLY A 233 -18.26 -13.12 3.93
N SER A 234 -17.92 -12.10 4.71
CA SER A 234 -17.63 -12.24 6.15
C SER A 234 -18.78 -12.90 6.93
N ASN A 235 -20.01 -12.90 6.40
CA ASN A 235 -21.21 -13.54 6.97
C ASN A 235 -22.09 -14.27 5.94
N ASP A 236 -21.59 -14.58 4.74
CA ASP A 236 -22.37 -15.21 3.66
C ASP A 236 -22.06 -16.72 3.57
N PRO A 237 -23.00 -17.62 3.92
CA PRO A 237 -22.78 -19.07 3.81
C PRO A 237 -22.58 -19.55 2.36
N GLY A 238 -23.03 -18.78 1.36
CA GLY A 238 -22.84 -19.07 -0.07
C GLY A 238 -21.52 -18.55 -0.66
N ILE A 239 -20.68 -17.86 0.12
CA ILE A 239 -19.47 -17.22 -0.41
C ILE A 239 -18.49 -18.22 -1.03
N ALA A 240 -18.50 -19.48 -0.59
CA ALA A 240 -17.65 -20.53 -1.14
C ALA A 240 -17.93 -20.84 -2.63
N GLU A 241 -19.08 -20.43 -3.15
CA GLU A 241 -19.51 -20.59 -4.55
C GLU A 241 -19.36 -19.30 -5.35
N ARG A 242 -19.16 -18.15 -4.67
CA ARG A 242 -18.99 -16.83 -5.27
C ARG A 242 -17.55 -16.37 -5.11
N ILE A 243 -16.65 -16.86 -5.95
CA ILE A 243 -15.23 -16.46 -5.93
C ILE A 243 -14.97 -15.45 -7.04
N ARG A 244 -14.40 -14.30 -6.68
CA ARG A 244 -13.88 -13.30 -7.62
C ARG A 244 -12.43 -12.99 -7.25
N LEU A 245 -11.55 -13.13 -8.24
CA LEU A 245 -10.13 -12.89 -8.06
C LEU A 245 -9.82 -11.39 -8.14
N VAL A 246 -8.90 -10.97 -7.27
CA VAL A 246 -8.11 -9.75 -7.42
C VAL A 246 -6.70 -10.20 -7.79
N GLN A 247 -6.21 -9.80 -8.95
CA GLN A 247 -5.01 -10.37 -9.54
C GLN A 247 -4.06 -9.33 -10.12
N PRO A 248 -2.75 -9.64 -10.18
CA PRO A 248 -1.76 -8.76 -10.78
C PRO A 248 -1.99 -8.59 -12.29
N SER A 249 -1.75 -7.38 -12.80
CA SER A 249 -1.76 -7.06 -14.23
C SER A 249 -0.36 -7.00 -14.87
N ASN A 250 0.69 -7.35 -14.11
CA ASN A 250 2.09 -7.29 -14.54
C ASN A 250 2.73 -8.68 -14.69
N LYS A 251 3.94 -8.72 -15.26
CA LYS A 251 4.66 -9.95 -15.63
C LYS A 251 5.51 -10.55 -14.51
N SER A 252 5.45 -10.00 -13.30
CA SER A 252 6.18 -10.53 -12.13
C SER A 252 5.51 -11.75 -11.50
N TYR A 253 4.42 -12.22 -12.10
CA TYR A 253 3.58 -13.31 -11.60
C TYR A 253 3.30 -14.33 -12.71
N ASP A 254 3.13 -15.58 -12.30
CA ASP A 254 2.87 -16.71 -13.20
C ASP A 254 1.42 -16.72 -13.69
N ALA A 255 1.21 -16.20 -14.90
CA ALA A 255 -0.12 -16.08 -15.49
C ALA A 255 -0.80 -17.44 -15.72
N GLU A 256 -0.04 -18.50 -16.01
CA GLU A 256 -0.59 -19.84 -16.24
C GLU A 256 -1.09 -20.45 -14.93
N LYS A 257 -0.29 -20.34 -13.85
CA LYS A 257 -0.73 -20.75 -12.50
C LYS A 257 -1.94 -19.95 -12.02
N GLN A 258 -1.98 -18.65 -12.28
CA GLN A 258 -3.15 -17.82 -11.94
C GLN A 258 -4.41 -18.28 -12.67
N GLN A 259 -4.32 -18.55 -13.97
CA GLN A 259 -5.45 -19.02 -14.78
C GLN A 259 -5.90 -20.42 -14.36
N GLU A 260 -4.97 -21.34 -14.09
CA GLU A 260 -5.28 -22.68 -13.61
C GLU A 260 -5.93 -22.63 -12.21
N PHE A 261 -5.46 -21.76 -11.32
CA PHE A 261 -6.09 -21.52 -10.03
C PHE A 261 -7.54 -21.05 -10.21
N ALA A 262 -7.77 -20.03 -11.04
CA ALA A 262 -9.11 -19.50 -11.34
C ALA A 262 -10.06 -20.61 -11.83
N ARG A 263 -9.59 -21.45 -12.75
CA ARG A 263 -10.34 -22.59 -13.28
C ARG A 263 -10.70 -23.60 -12.20
N ARG A 264 -9.77 -23.94 -11.30
CA ARG A 264 -10.01 -24.91 -10.22
C ARG A 264 -10.97 -24.41 -9.15
N VAL A 265 -11.00 -23.10 -8.89
CA VAL A 265 -11.95 -22.51 -7.93
C VAL A 265 -13.27 -22.08 -8.55
N GLY A 266 -13.42 -22.19 -9.88
CA GLY A 266 -14.63 -21.78 -10.60
C GLY A 266 -14.82 -20.26 -10.67
N ALA A 267 -13.75 -19.48 -10.56
CA ALA A 267 -13.81 -18.03 -10.61
C ALA A 267 -13.84 -17.51 -12.05
N PRO A 268 -14.54 -16.39 -12.34
CA PRO A 268 -14.38 -15.68 -13.59
C PRO A 268 -12.93 -15.26 -13.81
N TRP A 269 -12.47 -15.37 -15.05
CA TRP A 269 -11.13 -14.93 -15.48
C TRP A 269 -11.28 -13.79 -16.49
N PRO A 270 -10.56 -12.66 -16.35
CA PRO A 270 -9.48 -12.39 -15.40
C PRO A 270 -9.89 -11.79 -14.04
N GLY A 271 -11.17 -11.64 -13.71
CA GLY A 271 -11.58 -10.96 -12.46
C GLY A 271 -11.11 -9.50 -12.42
N THR A 272 -10.78 -8.99 -11.21
CA THR A 272 -10.25 -7.63 -11.00
C THR A 272 -8.74 -7.62 -11.21
N GLN A 273 -8.25 -6.79 -12.15
CA GLN A 273 -6.83 -6.69 -12.47
C GLN A 273 -6.25 -5.34 -12.02
N LEU A 274 -5.21 -5.37 -11.18
CA LEU A 274 -4.54 -4.19 -10.65
C LEU A 274 -3.02 -4.40 -10.59
N TRP A 275 -2.25 -3.37 -10.94
CA TRP A 275 -0.80 -3.39 -11.02
C TRP A 275 -0.16 -3.30 -9.63
N SER A 276 -0.59 -2.31 -8.84
CA SER A 276 -0.13 -2.03 -7.49
C SER A 276 -0.49 -3.19 -6.54
N SER A 277 0.45 -3.61 -5.71
CA SER A 277 0.26 -4.66 -4.70
C SER A 277 -0.70 -4.25 -3.59
N GLN A 278 -0.52 -3.05 -3.05
CA GLN A 278 -1.34 -2.43 -2.02
C GLN A 278 -2.75 -2.12 -2.54
N MET A 279 -2.90 -1.72 -3.81
CA MET A 279 -4.23 -1.58 -4.43
C MET A 279 -4.97 -2.92 -4.53
N ARG A 280 -4.28 -4.05 -4.69
CA ARG A 280 -4.95 -5.37 -4.66
C ARG A 280 -5.46 -5.70 -3.25
N PHE A 281 -4.70 -5.40 -2.20
CA PHE A 281 -5.19 -5.52 -0.83
C PHE A 281 -6.36 -4.58 -0.54
N ALA A 282 -6.29 -3.32 -0.99
CA ALA A 282 -7.39 -2.37 -0.87
C ALA A 282 -8.66 -2.85 -1.59
N ALA A 283 -8.52 -3.36 -2.82
CA ALA A 283 -9.60 -3.93 -3.61
C ALA A 283 -10.26 -5.13 -2.93
N LEU A 284 -9.49 -6.01 -2.31
CA LEU A 284 -10.03 -7.09 -1.47
C LEU A 284 -10.84 -6.53 -0.31
N ALA A 285 -10.27 -5.60 0.46
CA ALA A 285 -10.89 -5.05 1.65
C ALA A 285 -12.27 -4.43 1.35
N ILE A 286 -12.39 -3.67 0.27
CA ILE A 286 -13.65 -3.02 -0.13
C ILE A 286 -14.64 -3.94 -0.85
N GLY A 287 -14.27 -5.20 -1.14
CA GLY A 287 -15.15 -6.17 -1.80
C GLY A 287 -15.17 -6.10 -3.33
N ALA A 288 -14.11 -5.59 -3.97
CA ALA A 288 -13.93 -5.74 -5.42
C ALA A 288 -13.55 -7.17 -5.84
N GLY A 289 -13.12 -7.99 -4.87
CA GLY A 289 -13.02 -9.43 -4.97
C GLY A 289 -12.87 -10.02 -3.57
N ASN A 290 -12.71 -11.33 -3.48
CA ASN A 290 -12.59 -12.03 -2.20
C ASN A 290 -11.44 -13.03 -2.14
N VAL A 291 -10.64 -13.12 -3.20
CA VAL A 291 -9.46 -13.98 -3.27
C VAL A 291 -8.37 -13.29 -4.06
N GLN A 292 -7.15 -13.33 -3.54
CA GLN A 292 -5.91 -13.04 -4.24
C GLN A 292 -4.94 -14.18 -3.97
N VAL A 293 -4.28 -14.64 -5.03
CA VAL A 293 -3.12 -15.52 -4.92
C VAL A 293 -1.97 -14.87 -5.69
N ALA A 294 -0.76 -14.93 -5.16
CA ALA A 294 0.43 -14.31 -5.71
C ALA A 294 1.50 -15.37 -5.98
N PHE A 295 1.42 -16.03 -7.13
CA PHE A 295 2.50 -16.90 -7.64
C PHE A 295 3.58 -16.02 -8.28
N ARG A 296 4.60 -15.60 -7.52
CA ARG A 296 5.68 -14.74 -8.05
C ARG A 296 6.57 -15.52 -9.05
N ILE A 297 7.34 -14.80 -9.85
CA ILE A 297 8.42 -15.35 -10.68
C ILE A 297 9.70 -14.53 -10.42
N PRO A 298 10.86 -15.18 -10.21
CA PRO A 298 11.04 -16.63 -10.07
C PRO A 298 10.42 -17.21 -8.78
N ARG A 299 10.36 -18.54 -8.68
CA ARG A 299 9.71 -19.25 -7.56
C ARG A 299 10.39 -19.03 -6.19
N ASP A 300 11.63 -18.56 -6.19
CA ASP A 300 12.42 -18.20 -5.00
C ASP A 300 12.37 -16.69 -4.70
N TYR A 301 11.51 -15.94 -5.39
CA TYR A 301 11.34 -14.52 -5.13
C TYR A 301 10.57 -14.26 -3.81
N HIS A 302 11.20 -13.57 -2.88
CA HIS A 302 10.55 -13.10 -1.65
C HIS A 302 10.09 -11.65 -1.78
N SER A 303 8.80 -11.40 -1.53
CA SER A 303 8.21 -10.06 -1.57
C SER A 303 8.90 -9.12 -0.59
N CYS A 304 9.07 -7.86 -0.99
CA CYS A 304 9.46 -6.80 -0.08
C CYS A 304 8.41 -6.63 1.02
N VAL A 305 8.84 -6.27 2.23
CA VAL A 305 7.91 -6.10 3.35
C VAL A 305 6.90 -4.98 3.10
N TRP A 306 7.29 -3.94 2.38
CA TRP A 306 6.44 -2.79 2.04
C TRP A 306 5.39 -3.07 0.95
N ASP A 307 5.56 -4.12 0.12
CA ASP A 307 4.54 -4.59 -0.83
C ASP A 307 3.32 -5.24 -0.12
N VAL A 308 3.44 -5.53 1.18
CA VAL A 308 2.50 -6.39 1.91
C VAL A 308 2.03 -5.78 3.22
N ALA A 309 2.94 -5.17 3.99
CA ALA A 309 2.61 -4.56 5.28
C ALA A 309 1.58 -3.43 5.10
N GLY A 310 0.66 -3.29 6.05
CA GLY A 310 -0.43 -2.32 5.98
C GLY A 310 -1.64 -2.84 5.21
N GLY A 311 -1.46 -3.17 3.93
CA GLY A 311 -2.52 -3.78 3.12
C GLY A 311 -3.00 -5.12 3.67
N ALA A 312 -2.08 -5.99 4.10
CA ALA A 312 -2.42 -7.26 4.74
C ALA A 312 -3.23 -7.06 6.04
N LEU A 313 -2.81 -6.12 6.92
CA LEU A 313 -3.56 -5.81 8.13
C LEU A 313 -4.96 -5.27 7.82
N ILE A 314 -5.10 -4.40 6.81
CA ILE A 314 -6.40 -3.87 6.39
C ILE A 314 -7.33 -5.00 5.94
N VAL A 315 -6.82 -5.99 5.20
CA VAL A 315 -7.59 -7.17 4.79
C VAL A 315 -8.02 -8.00 6.01
N GLU A 316 -7.13 -8.28 6.95
CA GLU A 316 -7.45 -9.03 8.17
C GLU A 316 -8.54 -8.31 9.00
N GLU A 317 -8.39 -7.01 9.21
CA GLU A 317 -9.32 -6.18 9.97
C GLU A 317 -10.65 -5.92 9.24
N ALA A 318 -10.69 -6.18 7.93
CA ALA A 318 -11.91 -6.17 7.13
C ALA A 318 -12.64 -7.54 7.13
N GLY A 319 -12.12 -8.57 7.80
CA GLY A 319 -12.71 -9.91 7.87
C GLY A 319 -12.08 -10.94 6.92
N GLY A 320 -10.94 -10.60 6.34
CA GLY A 320 -10.11 -11.49 5.56
C GLY A 320 -9.13 -12.31 6.39
N ARG A 321 -8.36 -13.14 5.70
CA ARG A 321 -7.16 -13.81 6.21
C ARG A 321 -6.06 -13.73 5.16
N VAL A 322 -4.83 -13.48 5.61
CA VAL A 322 -3.65 -13.41 4.75
C VAL A 322 -2.61 -14.39 5.28
N THR A 323 -2.08 -15.23 4.40
CA THR A 323 -0.97 -16.14 4.69
C THR A 323 -0.03 -16.19 3.49
N ASP A 324 1.09 -16.89 3.63
CA ASP A 324 1.87 -17.30 2.47
C ASP A 324 1.23 -18.51 1.74
N ALA A 325 1.83 -18.97 0.64
CA ALA A 325 1.32 -20.12 -0.10
C ALA A 325 1.40 -21.46 0.68
N ASP A 326 2.25 -21.53 1.72
CA ASP A 326 2.38 -22.64 2.66
C ASP A 326 1.43 -22.52 3.86
N GLY A 327 0.57 -21.49 3.89
CA GLY A 327 -0.36 -21.20 4.97
C GLY A 327 0.29 -20.77 6.28
N LYS A 328 1.56 -20.34 6.23
CA LYS A 328 2.24 -19.74 7.38
C LYS A 328 1.81 -18.28 7.50
N GLU A 329 1.81 -17.80 8.73
CA GLU A 329 1.67 -16.37 9.03
C GLU A 329 2.86 -15.59 8.44
N LEU A 330 2.64 -14.34 8.07
CA LEU A 330 3.67 -13.50 7.47
C LEU A 330 4.70 -13.05 8.51
N ASP A 331 5.99 -13.27 8.21
CA ASP A 331 7.12 -12.93 9.08
C ASP A 331 7.83 -11.66 8.58
N PHE A 332 7.55 -10.54 9.24
CA PHE A 332 8.18 -9.25 8.97
C PHE A 332 9.52 -9.04 9.72
N THR A 333 10.06 -10.05 10.38
CA THR A 333 11.26 -9.93 11.25
C THR A 333 12.58 -10.21 10.54
N ARG A 334 12.56 -10.44 9.22
CA ARG A 334 13.73 -10.94 8.45
C ARG A 334 14.40 -9.90 7.55
N GLY A 335 14.25 -8.62 7.87
CA GLY A 335 14.88 -7.53 7.14
C GLY A 335 13.92 -6.84 6.19
N ARG A 336 14.33 -6.64 4.93
CA ARG A 336 13.57 -5.90 3.91
C ARG A 336 12.60 -6.77 3.12
N ARG A 337 12.70 -8.10 3.23
CA ARG A 337 11.87 -9.06 2.50
C ARG A 337 11.26 -10.08 3.46
N LEU A 338 10.18 -10.70 3.02
CA LEU A 338 9.54 -11.82 3.71
C LEU A 338 10.33 -13.12 3.48
N GLU A 339 11.57 -13.20 3.94
CA GLU A 339 12.51 -14.32 3.67
C GLU A 339 11.98 -15.69 4.13
N ASN A 340 11.08 -15.74 5.11
CA ASN A 340 10.48 -16.98 5.60
C ASN A 340 9.15 -17.34 4.93
N ASN A 341 8.68 -16.52 4.00
CA ASN A 341 7.39 -16.71 3.33
C ASN A 341 7.56 -16.70 1.82
N TRP A 342 6.80 -17.55 1.15
CA TRP A 342 6.74 -17.60 -0.31
C TRP A 342 5.32 -17.39 -0.81
N GLY A 343 5.18 -16.52 -1.82
CA GLY A 343 3.88 -16.14 -2.35
C GLY A 343 3.01 -15.44 -1.31
N ILE A 344 1.79 -15.10 -1.69
CA ILE A 344 0.77 -14.54 -0.79
C ILE A 344 -0.58 -15.13 -1.18
N VAL A 345 -1.35 -15.55 -0.18
CA VAL A 345 -2.75 -15.97 -0.31
C VAL A 345 -3.57 -15.09 0.63
N ALA A 346 -4.46 -14.29 0.06
CA ALA A 346 -5.40 -13.47 0.80
C ALA A 346 -6.83 -13.82 0.36
N ALA A 347 -7.74 -14.03 1.31
CA ALA A 347 -9.12 -14.31 0.99
C ALA A 347 -10.06 -13.91 2.15
N SER A 348 -11.37 -13.83 1.89
CA SER A 348 -12.35 -13.81 2.99
C SER A 348 -12.11 -14.99 3.93
N ALA A 349 -12.13 -14.75 5.24
CA ALA A 349 -11.70 -15.75 6.22
C ALA A 349 -12.45 -17.10 6.09
N ALA A 350 -13.74 -17.04 5.73
CA ALA A 350 -14.61 -18.21 5.54
C ALA A 350 -14.14 -19.18 4.44
N ILE A 351 -13.39 -18.71 3.44
CA ILE A 351 -12.97 -19.51 2.27
C ILE A 351 -11.46 -19.68 2.16
N HIS A 352 -10.68 -19.03 3.03
CA HIS A 352 -9.23 -19.04 2.96
C HIS A 352 -8.63 -20.45 2.96
N SER A 353 -9.13 -21.37 3.80
CA SER A 353 -8.62 -22.76 3.85
C SER A 353 -8.85 -23.53 2.53
N LYS A 354 -10.01 -23.33 1.89
CA LYS A 354 -10.34 -23.90 0.57
C LYS A 354 -9.41 -23.34 -0.50
N VAL A 355 -9.25 -22.02 -0.53
CA VAL A 355 -8.38 -21.29 -1.46
C VAL A 355 -6.93 -21.77 -1.35
N LEU A 356 -6.40 -21.82 -0.12
CA LEU A 356 -5.03 -22.23 0.16
C LEU A 356 -4.75 -23.67 -0.32
N LYS A 357 -5.69 -24.59 -0.10
CA LYS A 357 -5.58 -25.97 -0.59
C LYS A 357 -5.44 -26.03 -2.12
N VAL A 358 -6.22 -25.22 -2.83
CA VAL A 358 -6.15 -25.17 -4.30
C VAL A 358 -4.87 -24.49 -4.77
N ALA A 359 -4.44 -23.40 -4.12
CA ALA A 359 -3.20 -22.69 -4.45
C ALA A 359 -1.98 -23.61 -4.37
N ARG A 360 -1.86 -24.41 -3.31
CA ARG A 360 -0.77 -25.42 -3.17
C ARG A 360 -0.80 -26.46 -4.28
N ALA A 361 -1.98 -27.01 -4.58
CA ALA A 361 -2.12 -28.01 -5.62
C ALA A 361 -1.81 -27.47 -7.03
N VAL A 362 -1.92 -26.16 -7.26
CA VAL A 362 -1.50 -25.51 -8.51
C VAL A 362 0.01 -25.31 -8.52
N ASP A 363 0.60 -24.89 -7.40
CA ASP A 363 2.03 -24.67 -7.31
C ASP A 363 2.85 -25.96 -7.44
N GLU A 364 2.39 -27.06 -6.81
CA GLU A 364 3.03 -28.39 -6.86
C GLU A 364 2.85 -29.11 -8.21
N GLY A 365 1.85 -28.72 -9.00
CA GLY A 365 1.44 -29.42 -10.22
C GLY A 365 1.82 -28.72 -11.52
N GLY A 366 2.60 -27.63 -11.45
CA GLY A 366 3.04 -26.83 -12.59
C GLY A 366 4.51 -27.00 -12.92
#